data_AF-A0A8S3ZE09-F1
#
_entry.id   AF-A0A8S3ZE09-F1
#
_cell.length_a   1.000
_cell.length_b   1.000
_cell.length_c   1.000
_cell.angle_alpha   90.00
_cell.angle_beta   90.00
_cell.angle_gamma   90.00
#
_symmetry.space_group_name_H-M   'P 1'
#
loop_
_entity.id
_entity.type
_entity.pdbx_description
1 polymer ?
#
loop_
_entity_poly.entity_id
_entity_poly.type
_entity_poly.pdbx_seq_one_letter_code
_entity_poly.pdbx_strand_id
1 'polypeptide(L)'
;LAISEERQTFRSRFMSVSKGRRQRKSQTKFSHDGKPLVDDFYHTPTKLSLCQVGNWNFNIFSLECLSGGRSLFHVAYHLFQTYDLIRGFHLDSVGLVQFFTLIEQNYHSTNPYHNSVHAADVTQSMHCYLQERE
;
A
#
# COMPACT_ATOMS: atom_id res chain seq x y z
N LEU A 1 -15.33 -5.87 52.84
CA LEU A 1 -16.24 -6.17 51.70
C LEU A 1 -17.22 -5.00 51.61
N ALA A 2 -17.29 -4.16 50.60
CA ALA A 2 -16.60 -4.05 49.31
C ALA A 2 -16.64 -2.55 48.91
N ILE A 3 -15.56 -2.04 48.32
CA ILE A 3 -15.49 -0.70 47.73
C ILE A 3 -16.17 -0.79 46.36
N SER A 4 -17.21 0.01 46.13
CA SER A 4 -17.92 0.10 44.86
C SER A 4 -17.15 1.02 43.90
N GLU A 5 -16.38 0.43 42.99
CA GLU A 5 -15.82 1.13 41.82
C GLU A 5 -16.88 1.21 40.71
N GLU A 6 -17.45 2.39 40.49
CA GLU A 6 -18.18 2.70 39.27
C GLU A 6 -17.20 2.79 38.09
N ARG A 7 -17.08 1.71 37.31
CA ARG A 7 -16.48 1.81 35.97
C ARG A 7 -17.42 2.62 35.07
N GLN A 8 -17.08 3.88 34.83
CA GLN A 8 -17.59 4.61 33.68
C GLN A 8 -17.14 3.88 32.41
N THR A 9 -18.01 3.02 31.87
CA THR A 9 -17.82 2.46 30.55
C THR A 9 -18.08 3.58 29.53
N PHE A 10 -17.01 4.20 29.04
CA PHE A 10 -17.09 5.12 27.92
C PHE A 10 -17.45 4.31 26.66
N ARG A 11 -18.74 4.12 26.41
CA ARG A 11 -19.24 3.64 25.12
C ARG A 11 -19.07 4.77 24.11
N SER A 12 -17.95 4.78 23.40
CA SER A 12 -17.83 5.60 22.19
C SER A 12 -18.88 5.12 21.19
N ARG A 13 -19.82 6.01 20.88
CA ARG A 13 -20.89 5.77 19.92
C ARG A 13 -20.26 5.81 18.53
N PHE A 14 -19.80 4.66 18.04
CA PHE A 14 -19.23 4.55 16.69
C PHE A 14 -20.34 4.85 15.67
N MET A 15 -20.32 6.05 15.11
CA MET A 15 -21.25 6.48 14.06
C MET A 15 -20.89 5.71 12.78
N SER A 16 -21.62 4.61 12.53
CA SER A 16 -21.51 3.88 11.27
C SER A 16 -22.03 4.77 10.14
N VAL A 17 -21.11 5.44 9.44
CA VAL A 17 -21.42 6.13 8.19
C VAL A 17 -21.54 5.07 7.11
N SER A 18 -22.77 4.61 6.87
CA SER A 18 -23.15 3.83 5.70
C SER A 18 -23.11 4.71 4.46
N LYS A 19 -21.91 5.10 4.03
CA LYS A 19 -21.66 5.61 2.69
C LYS A 19 -21.72 4.42 1.74
N GLY A 20 -22.80 4.33 0.96
CA GLY A 20 -22.91 3.42 -0.17
C GLY A 20 -21.68 3.54 -1.06
N ARG A 21 -20.79 2.55 -0.99
CA ARG A 21 -19.53 2.55 -1.73
C ARG A 21 -19.82 2.10 -3.15
N ARG A 22 -19.76 3.05 -4.10
CA ARG A 22 -19.62 2.73 -5.53
C ARG A 22 -18.41 1.81 -5.69
N GLN A 23 -18.66 0.53 -5.93
CA GLN A 23 -17.64 -0.39 -6.40
C GLN A 23 -17.20 0.09 -7.79
N ARG A 24 -16.06 0.77 -7.88
CA ARG A 24 -15.29 0.73 -9.13
C ARG A 24 -14.63 -0.64 -9.15
N LYS A 25 -15.26 -1.59 -9.85
CA LYS A 25 -14.56 -2.79 -10.31
C LYS A 25 -13.38 -2.30 -11.13
N SER A 26 -12.17 -2.52 -10.64
CA SER A 26 -10.96 -2.41 -11.47
C SER A 26 -11.04 -3.52 -12.51
N GLN A 27 -11.65 -3.21 -13.66
CA GLN A 27 -11.46 -4.01 -14.87
C GLN A 27 -10.07 -3.67 -15.42
N THR A 28 -9.01 -4.22 -14.82
CA THR A 28 -7.79 -4.44 -15.58
C THR A 28 -8.05 -5.63 -16.49
N LYS A 29 -8.71 -5.37 -17.63
CA LYS A 29 -8.69 -6.32 -18.74
C LYS A 29 -7.23 -6.46 -19.14
N PHE A 30 -6.64 -7.63 -18.87
CA PHE A 30 -5.38 -8.03 -19.48
C PHE A 30 -5.60 -8.05 -20.99
N SER A 31 -5.23 -6.97 -21.66
CA SER A 31 -5.20 -6.91 -23.11
C SER A 31 -3.91 -7.59 -23.54
N HIS A 32 -4.02 -8.61 -24.38
CA HIS A 32 -2.92 -9.44 -24.88
C HIS A 32 -2.02 -8.71 -25.90
N ASP A 33 -1.96 -7.37 -25.82
CA ASP A 33 -1.48 -6.52 -26.88
C ASP A 33 -0.28 -5.72 -26.41
N GLY A 34 0.89 -6.38 -26.43
CA GLY A 34 2.24 -5.84 -26.69
C GLY A 34 2.74 -4.54 -26.04
N LYS A 35 1.97 -3.86 -25.20
CA LYS A 35 2.38 -2.62 -24.54
C LYS A 35 3.34 -2.96 -23.40
N PRO A 36 4.43 -2.20 -23.21
CA PRO A 36 5.35 -2.46 -22.12
C PRO A 36 4.57 -2.34 -20.83
N LEU A 37 4.41 -3.49 -20.16
CA LEU A 37 3.73 -3.67 -18.89
C LEU A 37 4.10 -2.54 -17.91
N VAL A 38 5.34 -2.05 -17.95
CA VAL A 38 5.92 -1.07 -17.04
C VAL A 38 5.36 0.36 -17.19
N ASP A 39 4.98 0.82 -18.38
CA ASP A 39 4.71 2.25 -18.63
C ASP A 39 3.40 2.74 -17.99
N ASP A 40 2.37 1.89 -17.92
CA ASP A 40 1.11 2.22 -17.24
C ASP A 40 1.26 2.29 -15.70
N PHE A 41 2.32 1.68 -15.14
CA PHE A 41 2.57 1.65 -13.69
C PHE A 41 3.46 2.79 -13.18
N TYR A 42 3.80 3.76 -14.01
CA TYR A 42 4.58 4.93 -13.58
C TYR A 42 3.92 6.23 -13.99
N HIS A 43 2.62 6.34 -13.70
CA HIS A 43 1.94 7.63 -13.82
C HIS A 43 2.71 8.70 -13.02
N THR A 44 3.01 9.83 -13.67
CA THR A 44 3.92 10.86 -13.16
C THR A 44 3.62 11.31 -11.72
N PRO A 45 2.35 11.57 -11.33
CA PRO A 45 1.97 11.84 -9.94
C PRO A 45 2.39 10.77 -8.93
N THR A 46 2.27 9.48 -9.26
CA THR A 46 2.64 8.39 -8.37
C THR A 46 4.15 8.37 -8.14
N LYS A 47 4.93 8.56 -9.21
CA LYS A 47 6.39 8.67 -9.13
C LYS A 47 6.84 9.85 -8.26
N LEU A 48 6.20 11.01 -8.43
CA LEU A 48 6.49 12.19 -7.62
C LEU A 48 6.16 11.99 -6.14
N SER A 49 5.05 11.30 -5.84
CA SER A 49 4.70 10.95 -4.46
C SER A 49 5.79 10.06 -3.84
N LEU A 50 6.23 9.01 -4.55
CA LEU A 50 7.25 8.08 -4.06
C LEU A 50 8.61 8.72 -3.78
N CYS A 51 8.94 9.88 -4.37
CA CYS A 51 10.15 10.62 -3.99
C CYS A 51 10.19 11.03 -2.50
N GLN A 52 9.05 11.03 -1.82
CA GLN A 52 8.93 11.35 -0.40
C GLN A 52 8.69 10.11 0.47
N VAL A 53 8.88 8.88 -0.06
CA VAL A 53 8.59 7.63 0.65
C VAL A 53 9.40 7.45 1.94
N GLY A 54 10.57 8.08 2.07
CA GLY A 54 11.39 8.06 3.29
C GLY A 54 10.92 9.02 4.38
N ASN A 55 9.91 9.86 4.13
CA ASN A 55 9.37 10.78 5.14
C ASN A 55 8.40 10.04 6.07
N TRP A 56 8.59 10.16 7.38
CA TRP A 56 7.67 9.59 8.37
C TRP A 56 6.22 10.06 8.20
N ASN A 57 6.02 11.29 7.72
CA ASN A 57 4.68 11.85 7.46
C ASN A 57 4.13 11.48 6.08
N PHE A 58 4.68 10.48 5.41
CA PHE A 58 4.21 10.02 4.11
C PHE A 58 2.76 9.53 4.20
N ASN A 59 1.88 10.06 3.34
CA ASN A 59 0.47 9.69 3.35
C ASN A 59 0.21 8.53 2.38
N ILE A 60 0.15 7.31 2.92
CA ILE A 60 -0.08 6.09 2.16
C ILE A 60 -1.45 6.06 1.45
N PHE A 61 -2.49 6.70 2.03
CA PHE A 61 -3.81 6.76 1.44
C PHE A 61 -3.86 7.66 0.20
N SER A 62 -3.05 8.73 0.19
CA SER A 62 -2.87 9.56 -1.01
C SER A 62 -2.25 8.74 -2.13
N LEU A 63 -1.22 7.94 -1.83
CA LEU A 63 -0.60 7.04 -2.81
C LEU A 63 -1.60 5.98 -3.31
N GLU A 64 -2.39 5.38 -2.44
CA GLU A 64 -3.44 4.42 -2.80
C GLU A 64 -4.43 5.00 -3.82
N CYS A 65 -4.86 6.25 -3.61
CA CYS A 65 -5.73 6.95 -4.54
C CYS A 65 -5.04 7.22 -5.89
N LEU A 66 -3.81 7.74 -5.86
CA LEU A 66 -3.04 8.08 -7.07
C LEU A 66 -2.67 6.86 -7.91
N SER A 67 -2.42 5.73 -7.25
CA SER A 67 -2.04 4.46 -7.89
C SER A 67 -3.23 3.62 -8.35
N GLY A 68 -4.47 4.05 -8.09
CA GLY A 68 -5.65 3.28 -8.48
C GLY A 68 -5.81 1.98 -7.71
N GLY A 69 -5.40 1.95 -6.43
CA GLY A 69 -5.52 0.79 -5.57
C GLY A 69 -4.31 -0.15 -5.57
N ARG A 70 -3.12 0.40 -5.88
CA ARG A 70 -1.89 -0.38 -6.11
C ARG A 70 -0.73 0.06 -5.20
N SER A 71 -1.03 0.68 -4.05
CA SER A 71 -0.02 1.31 -3.19
C SER A 71 1.08 0.34 -2.74
N LEU A 72 0.74 -0.91 -2.40
CA LEU A 72 1.73 -1.91 -1.96
C LEU A 72 2.70 -2.26 -3.08
N PHE A 73 2.19 -2.49 -4.29
CA PHE A 73 3.02 -2.74 -5.45
C PHE A 73 4.02 -1.59 -5.69
N HIS A 74 3.53 -0.35 -5.68
CA HIS A 74 4.37 0.81 -5.98
C HIS A 74 5.43 1.06 -4.90
N VAL A 75 5.07 0.97 -3.61
CA VAL A 75 6.04 1.10 -2.52
C VAL A 75 7.10 0.00 -2.62
N ALA A 76 6.69 -1.26 -2.69
CA ALA A 76 7.62 -2.39 -2.71
C ALA A 76 8.58 -2.34 -3.90
N TYR A 77 8.04 -2.15 -5.11
CA TYR A 77 8.88 -2.09 -6.30
C TYR A 77 9.82 -0.88 -6.30
N HIS A 78 9.34 0.29 -5.86
CA HIS A 78 10.18 1.48 -5.74
C HIS A 78 11.34 1.26 -4.75
N LEU A 79 11.09 0.64 -3.60
CA LEU A 79 12.13 0.35 -2.63
C LEU A 79 13.14 -0.68 -3.15
N PHE A 80 12.69 -1.70 -3.89
CA PHE A 80 13.58 -2.66 -4.55
C PHE A 80 14.52 -1.98 -5.56
N GLN A 81 14.06 -0.92 -6.23
CA GLN A 81 14.92 -0.08 -7.07
C GLN A 81 15.85 0.81 -6.23
N THR A 82 15.34 1.47 -5.21
CA THR A 82 16.09 2.39 -4.34
C THR A 82 17.26 1.71 -3.62
N TYR A 83 17.07 0.46 -3.20
CA TYR A 83 18.11 -0.36 -2.56
C TYR A 83 18.95 -1.20 -3.55
N ASP A 84 18.78 -1.00 -4.85
CA ASP A 84 19.46 -1.75 -5.93
C ASP A 84 19.33 -3.29 -5.81
N LEU A 85 18.25 -3.78 -5.18
CA LEU A 85 18.05 -5.21 -4.91
C LEU A 85 17.81 -6.01 -6.19
N ILE A 86 17.17 -5.40 -7.20
CA ILE A 86 16.89 -6.05 -8.48
C ILE A 86 18.20 -6.45 -9.16
N ARG A 87 19.16 -5.52 -9.24
CA ARG A 87 20.47 -5.79 -9.84
C ARG A 87 21.35 -6.60 -8.91
N GLY A 88 21.37 -6.27 -7.63
CA GLY A 88 22.20 -6.93 -6.62
C GLY A 88 21.92 -8.43 -6.47
N PHE A 89 20.67 -8.85 -6.66
CA PHE A 89 20.26 -10.27 -6.58
C PHE A 89 19.91 -10.90 -7.93
N HIS A 90 20.17 -10.22 -9.05
CA HIS A 90 19.83 -10.70 -10.40
C HIS A 90 18.35 -11.12 -10.56
N LEU A 91 17.44 -10.32 -10.02
CA LEU A 91 16.01 -10.61 -10.07
C LEU A 91 15.45 -10.29 -11.46
N ASP A 92 14.57 -11.16 -11.96
CA ASP A 92 13.78 -10.87 -13.15
C ASP A 92 12.72 -9.79 -12.83
N SER A 93 12.84 -8.63 -13.46
CA SER A 93 11.92 -7.51 -13.31
C SER A 93 10.48 -7.89 -13.66
N VAL A 94 10.27 -8.74 -14.67
CA VAL A 94 8.91 -9.16 -15.08
C VAL A 94 8.30 -10.05 -14.01
N GLY A 95 9.04 -11.06 -13.56
CA GLY A 95 8.65 -11.92 -12.43
C GLY A 95 8.38 -11.12 -11.16
N LEU A 96 9.19 -10.10 -10.86
CA LEU A 96 9.00 -9.24 -9.68
C LEU A 96 7.72 -8.39 -9.78
N VAL A 97 7.41 -7.86 -10.96
CA VAL A 97 6.15 -7.12 -11.19
C VAL A 97 4.95 -8.05 -10.97
N GLN A 98 5.01 -9.28 -11.48
CA GLN A 98 3.97 -10.28 -11.27
C GLN A 98 3.85 -10.68 -9.80
N PHE A 99 4.97 -10.89 -9.13
CA PHE A 99 5.03 -11.26 -7.72
C PHE A 99 4.34 -10.23 -6.82
N PHE A 100 4.71 -8.95 -6.91
CA PHE A 100 4.06 -7.92 -6.11
C PHE A 100 2.59 -7.70 -6.49
N THR A 101 2.24 -7.87 -7.77
CA THR A 101 0.83 -7.87 -8.20
C THR A 101 0.03 -8.97 -7.51
N LEU A 102 0.58 -10.19 -7.44
CA LEU A 102 -0.07 -11.32 -6.79
C LEU A 102 -0.18 -11.12 -5.28
N ILE A 103 0.85 -10.61 -4.61
CA ILE A 103 0.78 -10.31 -3.17
C ILE A 103 -0.35 -9.33 -2.89
N GLU A 104 -0.39 -8.21 -3.62
CA GLU A 104 -1.38 -7.16 -3.39
C GLU A 104 -2.82 -7.65 -3.63
N GLN A 105 -3.05 -8.44 -4.67
CA GLN A 105 -4.36 -9.01 -4.98
C GLN A 105 -4.84 -10.04 -3.94
N ASN A 106 -3.92 -10.71 -3.24
CA ASN A 106 -4.24 -11.70 -2.23
C ASN A 106 -4.58 -11.09 -0.85
N TYR A 107 -4.39 -9.79 -0.66
CA TYR A 107 -4.98 -9.11 0.50
C TYR A 107 -6.49 -8.92 0.34
N HIS A 108 -7.25 -9.19 1.39
CA HIS A 108 -8.69 -9.02 1.39
C HIS A 108 -9.08 -7.53 1.49
N SER A 109 -9.42 -6.91 0.36
CA SER A 109 -9.84 -5.50 0.29
C SER A 109 -11.12 -5.18 1.09
N THR A 110 -11.92 -6.19 1.43
CA THR A 110 -13.11 -6.06 2.28
C THR A 110 -12.76 -5.88 3.76
N ASN A 111 -11.55 -6.24 4.17
CA ASN A 111 -11.11 -6.03 5.54
C ASN A 111 -10.95 -4.52 5.78
N PRO A 112 -11.53 -3.98 6.87
CA PRO A 112 -11.45 -2.55 7.16
C PRO A 112 -10.03 -2.08 7.46
N TYR A 113 -9.14 -2.97 7.92
CA TYR A 113 -7.78 -2.64 8.31
C TYR A 113 -6.72 -3.56 7.68
N HIS A 114 -6.82 -4.88 7.86
CA HIS A 114 -5.85 -5.85 7.30
C HIS A 114 -6.04 -6.07 5.79
N ASN A 115 -5.68 -5.06 5.01
CA ASN A 115 -5.72 -5.03 3.55
C ASN A 115 -4.35 -4.60 3.00
N SER A 116 -4.23 -4.51 1.67
CA SER A 116 -2.98 -4.16 0.99
C SER A 116 -2.44 -2.78 1.37
N VAL A 117 -3.31 -1.82 1.65
CA VAL A 117 -2.90 -0.46 2.06
C VAL A 117 -2.13 -0.51 3.38
N HIS A 118 -2.62 -1.30 4.34
CA HIS A 118 -1.90 -1.50 5.60
C HIS A 118 -0.55 -2.19 5.40
N ALA A 119 -0.46 -3.17 4.50
CA ALA A 119 0.82 -3.78 4.17
C ALA A 119 1.81 -2.77 3.53
N ALA A 120 1.31 -1.85 2.71
CA ALA A 120 2.10 -0.79 2.10
C ALA A 120 2.65 0.18 3.15
N ASP A 121 1.80 0.57 4.10
CA ASP A 121 2.12 1.44 5.25
C ASP A 121 3.21 0.84 6.13
N VAL A 122 3.07 -0.44 6.50
CA VAL A 122 4.10 -1.17 7.26
C VAL A 122 5.41 -1.23 6.50
N THR A 123 5.38 -1.53 5.20
CA THR A 123 6.60 -1.59 4.37
C THR A 123 7.31 -0.23 4.32
N GLN A 124 6.56 0.86 4.16
CA GLN A 124 7.11 2.22 4.16
C GLN A 124 7.66 2.62 5.54
N SER A 125 6.98 2.26 6.63
CA SER A 125 7.48 2.50 7.99
C SER A 125 8.78 1.76 8.25
N MET A 126 8.89 0.50 7.80
CA MET A 126 10.14 -0.26 7.88
C MET A 126 11.26 0.40 7.07
N HIS A 127 10.96 0.96 5.90
CA HIS A 127 11.92 1.75 5.14
C HIS A 127 12.44 2.96 5.94
N CYS A 128 11.56 3.70 6.62
CA CYS A 128 11.98 4.81 7.49
C CYS A 128 12.91 4.33 8.61
N TYR A 129 12.59 3.21 9.28
CA TYR A 129 13.46 2.67 10.32
C TYR A 129 14.83 2.25 9.79
N LEU A 130 14.91 1.68 8.58
CA LEU A 130 16.18 1.34 7.94
C LEU A 130 17.04 2.57 7.58
N GLN A 131 16.46 3.77 7.57
CA GLN A 131 17.17 5.03 7.30
C GLN A 131 17.67 5.73 8.58
N GLU A 132 17.26 5.28 9.77
CA GLU A 132 17.79 5.81 11.01
C GLU A 132 19.30 5.55 11.09
N ARG A 133 20.07 6.58 11.43
CA ARG A 133 21.51 6.45 11.68
C ARG A 133 21.71 6.17 13.16
N GLU A 134 22.59 5.22 13.46
CA GLU A 134 23.09 4.97 14.82
C GLU A 134 23.72 6.22 15.45
#